data_AF-A0A1S6ILW9-F1
#
_entry.id   AF-A0A1S6ILW9-F1
#
_cell.length_a   1.000
_cell.length_b   1.000
_cell.length_c   1.000
_cell.angle_alpha   90.00
_cell.angle_beta   90.00
_cell.angle_gamma   90.00
#
_symmetry.space_group_name_H-M   'P 1'
#
loop_
_entity.id
_entity.type
_entity.pdbx_description
1 polymer ?
#
loop_
_entity_poly.entity_id
_entity_poly.type
_entity_poly.pdbx_seq_one_letter_code
_entity_poly.pdbx_strand_id
1 'polypeptide(L)'
;MLPEKNISLEEFMRGLSELQVIPHLRLRRSQSGNPDEHDLIFLVCTQEPNEGAHIGRVCLCCIGNASINDYEGFKDSMSTEHYDAILNLLFNFTYTDVKYKAINK
;
A
#
# COMPACT_ATOMS: atom_id res chain seq x y z
N MET A 1 -0.54 -4.77 17.54
CA MET A 1 -1.77 -5.08 16.82
C MET A 1 -1.95 -4.00 15.77
N LEU A 2 -2.15 -4.35 14.51
CA LEU A 2 -2.47 -3.37 13.47
C LEU A 2 -3.87 -2.81 13.76
N PRO A 3 -4.11 -1.51 13.52
CA PRO A 3 -5.41 -0.90 13.77
C PRO A 3 -6.51 -1.61 12.97
N GLU A 4 -7.76 -1.55 13.46
CA GLU A 4 -8.93 -2.02 12.71
C GLU A 4 -8.93 -1.35 11.32
N LYS A 5 -8.80 -2.19 10.29
CA LYS A 5 -8.66 -1.82 8.88
C LYS A 5 -10.02 -1.36 8.36
N ASN A 6 -10.10 -0.17 7.77
CA ASN A 6 -11.39 0.53 7.63
C ASN A 6 -11.62 1.28 6.31
N ILE A 7 -10.75 1.17 5.29
CA ILE A 7 -10.97 1.89 4.02
C ILE A 7 -11.02 0.97 2.80
N SER A 8 -11.97 1.25 1.92
CA SER A 8 -12.18 0.60 0.62
C SER A 8 -11.08 0.97 -0.39
N LEU A 9 -11.01 0.24 -1.52
CA LEU A 9 -10.11 0.60 -2.62
C LEU A 9 -10.41 1.99 -3.18
N GLU A 10 -11.69 2.37 -3.29
CA GLU A 10 -12.08 3.69 -3.77
C GLU A 10 -11.59 4.80 -2.86
N GLU A 11 -11.79 4.66 -1.54
CA GLU A 11 -11.31 5.61 -0.54
C GLU A 11 -9.78 5.69 -0.53
N PHE A 12 -9.11 4.55 -0.68
CA PHE A 12 -7.66 4.50 -0.80
C PHE A 12 -7.16 5.26 -2.04
N MET A 13 -7.70 4.96 -3.23
CA MET A 13 -7.30 5.62 -4.48
C MET A 13 -7.59 7.13 -4.46
N ARG A 14 -8.72 7.54 -3.87
CA ARG A 14 -9.06 8.96 -3.69
C ARG A 14 -8.05 9.68 -2.79
N GLY A 15 -7.73 9.10 -1.62
CA GLY A 15 -6.75 9.67 -0.70
C GLY A 15 -5.35 9.79 -1.31
N LEU A 16 -4.92 8.81 -2.10
CA LEU A 16 -3.63 8.88 -2.81
C LEU A 16 -3.59 10.00 -3.86
N SER A 17 -4.69 10.20 -4.59
CA SER A 17 -4.80 11.30 -5.55
C SER A 17 -4.73 12.67 -4.89
N GLU A 18 -5.35 12.85 -3.73
CA GLU A 18 -5.29 14.10 -2.95
C GLU A 18 -3.86 14.37 -2.43
N LEU A 19 -3.13 13.29 -2.10
CA LEU A 19 -1.74 13.35 -1.64
C LEU A 19 -0.71 13.35 -2.79
N GLN A 20 -1.16 13.43 -4.06
CA GLN A 20 -0.30 13.51 -5.25
C GLN A 20 0.74 12.37 -5.34
N VAL A 21 0.31 11.16 -4.94
CA VAL A 21 1.11 9.94 -5.06
C VAL A 21 0.37 8.93 -5.91
N ILE A 22 1.12 8.25 -6.79
CA ILE A 22 0.54 7.25 -7.70
C ILE A 22 0.78 5.85 -7.12
N PRO A 23 -0.28 5.03 -6.97
CA PRO A 23 -0.11 3.65 -6.57
C PRO A 23 0.32 2.78 -7.75
N HIS A 24 1.36 1.99 -7.55
CA HIS A 24 1.68 0.83 -8.37
C HIS A 24 1.25 -0.44 -7.61
N LEU A 25 0.03 -0.89 -7.90
CA LEU A 25 -0.59 -2.06 -7.28
C LEU A 25 -0.19 -3.34 -8.01
N ARG A 26 0.53 -4.24 -7.32
CA ARG A 26 0.75 -5.61 -7.78
C ARG A 26 -0.01 -6.56 -6.86
N LEU A 27 -1.31 -6.68 -7.15
CA LEU A 27 -2.19 -7.60 -6.45
C LEU A 27 -2.02 -8.99 -7.08
N ARG A 28 -1.45 -9.94 -6.33
CA ARG A 28 -1.26 -11.30 -6.86
C ARG A 28 -2.49 -12.13 -6.54
N ARG A 29 -3.07 -12.76 -7.58
CA ARG A 29 -3.93 -13.92 -7.37
C ARG A 29 -3.11 -15.01 -6.72
N SER A 30 -3.71 -15.65 -5.71
CA SER A 30 -3.07 -16.79 -5.08
C SER A 30 -2.87 -17.92 -6.08
N GLN A 31 -1.63 -18.29 -6.37
CA GLN A 31 -1.26 -19.42 -7.20
C GLN A 31 -1.50 -20.75 -6.48
N SER A 32 -1.43 -20.76 -5.15
CA SER A 32 -1.68 -21.92 -4.30
C SER A 32 -3.10 -22.00 -3.73
N GLY A 33 -3.93 -20.98 -3.95
CA GLY A 33 -5.24 -20.84 -3.29
C GLY A 33 -5.15 -20.39 -1.84
N ASN A 34 -3.92 -20.15 -1.34
CA ASN A 34 -3.67 -19.48 -0.09
C ASN A 34 -4.05 -17.98 -0.20
N PRO A 35 -5.12 -17.50 0.48
CA PRO A 35 -5.49 -16.09 0.48
C PRO A 35 -4.39 -15.17 1.04
N ASP A 36 -3.36 -15.75 1.65
CA ASP A 36 -2.20 -15.06 2.21
C ASP A 36 -1.05 -14.85 1.20
N GLU A 37 -1.19 -15.26 -0.08
CA GLU A 37 -0.21 -14.89 -1.10
C GLU A 37 -0.14 -13.37 -1.33
N HIS A 38 1.09 -12.88 -1.50
CA HIS A 38 1.49 -11.51 -1.20
C HIS A 38 1.04 -10.49 -2.25
N ASP A 39 0.29 -9.48 -1.80
CA ASP A 39 0.12 -8.23 -2.54
C ASP A 39 1.32 -7.32 -2.25
N LEU A 40 1.81 -6.67 -3.31
CA LEU A 40 2.82 -5.62 -3.21
C LEU A 40 2.17 -4.30 -3.61
N ILE A 41 2.20 -3.33 -2.70
CA ILE A 41 1.73 -1.97 -2.95
C ILE A 41 2.96 -1.09 -2.90
N PHE A 42 3.26 -0.43 -4.02
CA PHE A 42 4.24 0.65 -4.06
C PHE A 42 3.50 1.96 -4.28
N LEU A 43 3.86 3.02 -3.57
CA LEU A 43 3.38 4.37 -3.84
C LEU A 43 4.56 5.21 -4.32
N VAL A 44 4.39 5.86 -5.46
CA VAL A 44 5.43 6.62 -6.14
C VAL A 44 5.10 8.10 -6.01
N CYS A 45 6.10 8.89 -5.61
CA CYS A 45 6.01 10.33 -5.55
C CYS A 45 5.99 10.90 -6.97
N THR A 46 5.08 11.83 -7.23
CA THR A 46 4.97 12.51 -8.53
C THR A 46 5.47 13.95 -8.52
N GLN A 47 5.98 14.40 -7.37
CA GLN A 47 6.39 15.79 -7.17
C GLN A 47 7.90 15.95 -7.28
N GLU A 48 8.31 16.93 -8.07
CA GLU A 48 9.68 17.45 -8.07
C GLU A 48 10.04 18.03 -6.69
N PRO A 49 11.31 17.92 -6.22
CA PRO A 49 12.47 17.42 -6.95
C PRO A 49 12.69 15.90 -6.88
N ASN A 50 11.76 15.17 -6.25
CA ASN A 50 11.95 13.75 -5.90
C ASN A 50 10.92 12.86 -6.60
N GLU A 51 10.56 13.23 -7.84
CA GLU A 51 9.71 12.41 -8.69
C GLU A 51 10.35 11.03 -8.87
N GLY A 52 9.56 9.96 -8.67
CA GLY A 52 10.04 8.58 -8.75
C GLY A 52 10.45 7.94 -7.42
N ALA A 53 10.70 8.73 -6.36
CA ALA A 53 10.90 8.20 -5.02
C ALA A 53 9.66 7.37 -4.62
N HIS A 54 9.84 6.28 -3.88
CA HIS A 54 8.71 5.38 -3.61
C HIS A 54 8.78 4.68 -2.26
N ILE A 55 7.61 4.32 -1.77
CA ILE A 55 7.43 3.56 -0.54
C ILE A 55 6.72 2.25 -0.85
N GLY A 56 7.28 1.14 -0.36
CA GLY A 56 6.74 -0.20 -0.56
C GLY A 56 6.16 -0.78 0.72
N ARG A 57 4.95 -1.35 0.64
CA ARG A 57 4.38 -2.21 1.68
C ARG A 57 4.30 -3.65 1.17
N VAL A 58 4.90 -4.56 1.93
CA VAL A 58 4.72 -6.02 1.78
C VAL A 58 3.61 -6.47 2.73
N CYS A 59 2.72 -7.35 2.27
CA CYS A 59 1.51 -7.78 2.98
C CYS A 59 1.76 -8.20 4.45
N LEU A 60 0.78 -7.89 5.30
CA LEU A 60 0.77 -8.10 6.76
C LEU A 60 0.72 -9.57 7.21
N CYS A 61 0.46 -10.52 6.30
CA CYS A 61 0.14 -11.91 6.64
C CYS A 61 1.32 -12.72 7.20
N CYS A 62 2.57 -12.33 6.95
CA CYS A 62 3.73 -13.17 7.30
C CYS A 62 4.41 -12.86 8.65
N ILE A 63 4.18 -11.69 9.25
CA ILE A 63 5.02 -11.24 10.38
C ILE A 63 4.26 -10.55 11.51
N GLY A 64 2.94 -10.34 11.38
CA GLY A 64 2.20 -9.46 12.29
C GLY A 64 2.66 -7.99 12.27
N ASN A 65 3.63 -7.67 11.40
CA ASN A 65 4.25 -6.37 11.20
C ASN A 65 4.15 -6.03 9.71
N ALA A 66 3.67 -4.84 9.36
CA ALA A 66 3.94 -4.29 8.04
C ALA A 66 5.39 -3.82 8.03
N SER A 67 6.20 -4.28 7.09
CA SER A 67 7.44 -3.58 6.77
C SER A 67 7.13 -2.53 5.72
N ILE A 68 7.56 -1.32 6.03
CA ILE A 68 7.63 -0.21 5.08
C ILE A 68 9.08 -0.10 4.67
N ASN A 69 9.32 -0.16 3.38
CA ASN A 69 10.62 0.15 2.82
C ASN A 69 10.50 1.53 2.15
N ASP A 70 11.26 2.49 2.66
CA ASP A 70 11.48 3.79 2.02
C ASP A 70 12.59 3.62 0.98
N TYR A 71 12.29 3.95 -0.27
CA TYR A 71 13.23 3.93 -1.37
C TYR A 71 13.45 5.36 -1.87
N GLU A 72 14.73 5.69 -2.10
CA GLU A 72 15.15 6.94 -2.75
C GLU A 72 14.76 8.22 -1.99
N GLY A 73 14.63 8.14 -0.66
CA GLY A 73 14.34 9.31 0.18
C GLY A 73 12.91 9.79 0.03
N PHE A 74 11.95 8.88 -0.14
CA PHE A 74 10.54 9.21 -0.27
C PHE A 74 10.03 10.03 0.92
N LYS A 75 10.46 9.70 2.14
CA LYS A 75 10.11 10.50 3.32
C LYS A 75 10.62 11.95 3.23
N ASP A 76 11.80 12.15 2.65
CA ASP A 76 12.43 13.47 2.53
C ASP A 76 11.81 14.30 1.39
N SER A 77 10.96 13.68 0.55
CA SER A 77 10.27 14.35 -0.55
C SER A 77 9.07 15.19 -0.16
N MET A 78 8.63 15.12 1.10
CA MET A 78 7.38 15.73 1.57
C MET A 78 7.48 16.14 3.03
N SER A 79 6.48 16.88 3.52
CA SER A 79 6.41 17.21 4.94
C SER A 79 6.11 15.95 5.77
N THR A 80 6.48 15.97 7.06
CA THR A 80 6.16 14.89 8.00
C THR A 80 4.66 14.60 8.04
N GLU A 81 3.83 15.64 8.04
CA GLU A 81 2.36 15.51 8.06
C GLU A 81 1.84 14.79 6.81
N HIS A 82 2.41 15.11 5.64
CA HIS A 82 2.05 14.47 4.37
C HIS A 82 2.50 13.01 4.34
N TYR A 83 3.71 12.74 4.80
CA TYR A 83 4.24 11.38 4.93
C TYR A 83 3.38 10.52 5.86
N ASP A 84 3.02 11.05 7.04
CA ASP A 84 2.18 10.34 8.01
C ASP A 84 0.77 10.07 7.46
N ALA A 85 0.21 10.98 6.66
CA ALA A 85 -1.07 10.76 5.96
C ALA A 85 -0.99 9.59 4.97
N ILE A 86 0.10 9.50 4.20
CA ILE A 86 0.36 8.39 3.27
C ILE A 86 0.51 7.06 4.04
N LEU A 87 1.27 7.06 5.13
CA LEU A 87 1.43 5.88 5.97
C LEU A 87 0.08 5.40 6.51
N ASN A 88 -0.74 6.31 7.02
CA ASN A 88 -2.07 5.97 7.53
C ASN A 88 -2.94 5.33 6.44
N LEU A 89 -2.97 5.87 5.22
CA LEU A 89 -3.68 5.24 4.10
C LEU A 89 -3.13 3.83 3.79
N LEU A 90 -1.81 3.69 3.73
CA LEU A 90 -1.14 2.40 3.47
C LEU A 90 -1.47 1.33 4.52
N PHE A 91 -1.54 1.69 5.80
CA PHE A 91 -1.85 0.77 6.88
C PHE A 91 -3.34 0.43 6.95
N ASN A 92 -4.21 1.40 6.68
CA ASN A 92 -5.65 1.25 6.78
C ASN A 92 -6.25 0.51 5.57
N PHE A 93 -5.61 0.58 4.41
CA PHE A 93 -6.04 -0.19 3.25
C PHE A 93 -5.55 -1.63 3.35
N THR A 94 -6.45 -2.60 3.20
CA THR A 94 -6.07 -4.00 2.96
C THR A 94 -6.96 -4.55 1.86
N TYR A 95 -6.36 -5.01 0.77
CA TYR A 95 -7.11 -5.68 -0.29
C TYR A 95 -7.39 -7.13 0.12
N THR A 96 -8.51 -7.35 0.82
CA THR A 96 -8.99 -8.69 1.21
C THR A 96 -10.21 -9.10 0.42
N ASP A 97 -10.26 -8.82 -0.89
CA ASP A 97 -11.29 -9.45 -1.72
C ASP A 97 -10.99 -10.95 -1.83
N VAL A 98 -11.54 -11.70 -0.87
CA VAL A 98 -11.43 -13.15 -0.78
C VAL A 98 -11.94 -13.81 -2.06
N LYS A 99 -12.90 -13.20 -2.78
CA LYS A 99 -13.40 -13.72 -4.06
C LYS A 99 -12.38 -13.55 -5.19
N TYR A 100 -11.62 -12.45 -5.20
CA TYR A 100 -10.55 -12.25 -6.18
C TYR A 100 -9.33 -13.15 -5.90
N LYS A 101 -9.05 -13.43 -4.62
CA LYS A 101 -7.95 -14.31 -4.17
C LYS A 101 -8.29 -15.80 -4.18
N ALA A 102 -9.57 -16.16 -4.09
CA ALA A 102 -9.99 -17.54 -4.25
C ALA A 102 -9.67 -18.01 -5.67
N ILE A 103 -8.94 -19.11 -5.79
CA ILE A 103 -8.91 -19.86 -7.05
C ILE A 103 -10.34 -20.29 -7.30
N ASN A 104 -10.96 -19.77 -8.37
CA ASN A 104 -12.20 -20.33 -8.88
C ASN A 104 -11.94 -21.81 -9.16
N LYS A 105 -12.54 -22.68 -8.35
CA LYS A 105 -12.69 -24.10 -8.69
C LYS A 105 -13.67 -24.24 -9.84
#